data_AF-M6G4X4-F1
#
_entry.id   AF-M6G4X4-F1
#
_cell.length_a   1.000
_cell.length_b   1.000
_cell.length_c   1.000
_cell.angle_alpha   90.00
_cell.angle_beta   90.00
_cell.angle_gamma   90.00
#
_symmetry.space_group_name_H-M   'P 1'
#
loop_
_entity.id
_entity.type
_entity.pdbx_description
1 polymer ?
#
loop_
_entity_poly.entity_id
_entity_poly.type
_entity_poly.pdbx_seq_one_letter_code
_entity_poly.pdbx_strand_id
1 'polypeptide(L)'
;MRIKFWGVRGSISSSVRGESIRSKVQKILSLATPADLQSPDAIDSFLDSLSLSYWSTYGGNTTCIEIRDKKDNLVIIDGGTGIRELGNSILHEGFLEGKGKAKWIFTHTHWDHIQGVPFLFLFILPETYLSF
;
A
#
# COMPACT_ATOMS: atom_id res chain seq x y z
N MET A 1 -6.75 16.79 6.15
CA MET A 1 -5.86 16.33 5.08
C MET A 1 -5.36 14.97 5.49
N ARG A 2 -5.55 13.95 4.65
CA ARG A 2 -5.11 12.57 4.88
C ARG A 2 -4.04 12.26 3.84
N ILE A 3 -2.94 11.65 4.28
CA ILE A 3 -1.87 11.19 3.40
C ILE A 3 -1.69 9.69 3.64
N LYS A 4 -1.73 8.90 2.58
CA LYS A 4 -1.52 7.45 2.65
C LYS A 4 -0.44 7.03 1.66
N PHE A 5 0.49 6.23 2.15
CA PHE A 5 1.59 5.70 1.36
C PHE A 5 1.25 4.27 0.92
N TRP A 6 0.99 4.11 -0.37
CA TRP A 6 0.69 2.82 -0.99
C TRP A 6 1.95 2.07 -1.43
N GLY A 7 3.05 2.81 -1.59
CA GLY A 7 4.39 2.28 -1.76
C GLY A 7 5.44 3.29 -1.34
N VAL A 8 6.55 2.78 -0.78
CA VAL A 8 7.65 3.56 -0.21
C VAL A 8 9.02 2.99 -0.57
N ARG A 9 9.08 1.91 -1.36
CA ARG A 9 10.33 1.33 -1.82
C ARG A 9 10.89 2.19 -2.96
N GLY A 10 12.17 2.54 -2.88
CA GLY A 10 12.88 3.12 -4.01
C GLY A 10 13.48 2.04 -4.93
N SER A 11 13.85 2.46 -6.14
CA SER A 11 14.56 1.71 -7.17
C SER A 11 13.81 0.53 -7.77
N ILE A 12 13.47 -0.51 -7.01
CA ILE A 12 12.77 -1.69 -7.54
C ILE A 12 11.85 -2.30 -6.50
N SER A 13 10.66 -2.71 -6.93
CA SER A 13 9.76 -3.49 -6.09
C SER A 13 10.43 -4.81 -5.76
N SER A 14 10.59 -5.10 -4.47
CA SER A 14 11.25 -6.31 -4.02
C SER A 14 10.45 -6.90 -2.86
N SER A 15 10.07 -8.17 -3.01
CA SER A 15 9.44 -8.92 -1.94
C SER A 15 10.41 -9.12 -0.78
N VAL A 16 9.85 -9.27 0.42
CA VAL A 16 10.64 -9.67 1.58
C VAL A 16 11.22 -11.06 1.30
N ARG A 17 12.52 -11.24 1.57
CA ARG A 17 13.18 -12.54 1.43
C ARG A 17 12.65 -13.54 2.46
N GLY A 18 12.62 -14.81 2.11
CA GLY A 18 12.15 -15.89 3.00
C GLY A 18 12.92 -15.96 4.31
N GLU A 19 14.23 -15.71 4.27
CA GLU A 19 15.10 -15.69 5.46
C GLU A 19 14.70 -14.57 6.43
N SER A 20 14.32 -13.40 5.90
CA SER A 20 13.84 -12.29 6.72
C SER A 20 12.50 -12.62 7.37
N ILE A 21 11.60 -13.30 6.64
CA ILE A 21 10.32 -13.78 7.21
C ILE A 21 10.59 -14.78 8.33
N ARG A 22 11.44 -15.78 8.09
CA ARG A 22 11.84 -16.78 9.10
C ARG A 22 12.42 -16.12 10.35
N SER A 23 13.33 -15.17 10.17
CA SER A 23 13.96 -14.44 11.27
C SER A 23 12.93 -13.65 12.10
N LYS A 24 11.94 -13.05 11.45
CA LYS A 24 10.83 -12.36 12.13
C LYS A 24 9.95 -13.33 12.92
N VAL A 25 9.58 -14.45 12.34
CA VAL A 25 8.79 -15.50 13.02
C VAL A 25 9.55 -16.00 14.25
N GLN A 26 10.83 -16.32 14.13
CA GLN A 26 11.65 -16.74 15.27
C GLN A 26 11.70 -15.67 16.37
N LYS A 27 11.82 -14.39 16.00
CA LYS A 27 11.84 -13.29 16.96
C LYS A 27 10.50 -13.14 17.67
N ILE A 28 9.38 -13.19 16.95
CA ILE A 28 8.02 -13.16 17.53
C ILE A 28 7.85 -14.31 18.52
N LEU A 29 8.18 -15.54 18.12
CA LEU A 29 8.03 -16.72 18.96
C LEU A 29 8.92 -16.68 20.21
N SER A 30 10.10 -16.05 20.14
CA SER A 30 10.97 -15.87 21.31
C SER A 30 10.42 -14.92 22.37
N LEU A 31 9.46 -14.07 22.00
CA LEU A 31 8.80 -13.11 22.89
C LEU A 31 7.46 -13.64 23.43
N ALA A 32 6.89 -14.65 22.79
CA ALA A 32 5.59 -15.22 23.16
C ALA A 32 5.72 -16.13 24.39
N THR A 33 4.70 -16.09 25.25
CA THR A 33 4.49 -17.06 26.33
C THR A 33 3.47 -18.13 25.90
N PRO A 34 3.36 -19.25 26.63
CA PRO A 34 2.31 -20.23 26.36
C PRO A 34 0.90 -19.65 26.39
N ALA A 35 0.63 -18.62 27.22
CA ALA A 35 -0.68 -17.98 27.33
C ALA A 35 -1.07 -17.22 26.04
N ASP A 36 -0.08 -16.58 25.41
CA ASP A 36 -0.26 -15.81 24.17
C ASP A 36 -0.63 -16.68 22.97
N LEU A 37 -0.38 -18.00 23.05
CA LEU A 37 -0.57 -18.95 21.96
C LEU A 37 -1.74 -19.93 22.19
N GLN A 38 -2.58 -19.70 23.21
CA GLN A 38 -3.66 -20.63 23.57
C GLN A 38 -4.86 -20.59 22.61
N SER A 39 -5.09 -19.47 21.92
CA SER A 39 -6.22 -19.29 21.02
C SER A 39 -5.92 -18.23 19.94
N PRO A 40 -6.67 -18.18 18.83
CA PRO A 40 -6.54 -17.13 17.83
C PRO A 40 -6.66 -15.71 18.41
N ASP A 41 -7.64 -15.46 19.29
CA ASP A 41 -7.83 -14.15 19.91
C ASP A 41 -6.65 -13.73 20.81
N ALA A 42 -6.03 -14.70 21.49
CA ALA A 42 -4.83 -14.46 22.30
C ALA A 42 -3.62 -14.12 21.40
N ILE A 43 -3.49 -14.82 20.27
CA ILE A 43 -2.43 -14.54 19.27
C ILE A 43 -2.60 -13.13 18.71
N ASP A 44 -3.82 -12.74 18.31
CA ASP A 44 -4.08 -11.40 17.78
C ASP A 44 -3.78 -10.32 18.82
N SER A 45 -4.23 -10.51 20.07
CA SER A 45 -3.92 -9.60 21.18
C SER A 45 -2.42 -9.46 21.43
N PHE A 46 -1.66 -10.55 21.33
CA PHE A 46 -0.21 -10.53 21.44
C PHE A 46 0.46 -9.81 20.26
N LEU A 47 0.06 -10.09 19.02
CA LEU A 47 0.58 -9.42 17.83
C LEU A 47 0.31 -7.91 17.86
N ASP A 48 -0.87 -7.50 18.34
CA ASP A 48 -1.25 -6.10 18.51
C ASP A 48 -0.43 -5.39 19.60
N SER A 49 0.11 -6.14 20.57
CA SER A 49 1.04 -5.60 21.58
C SER A 49 2.44 -5.32 21.02
N LEU A 50 2.82 -5.95 19.90
CA LEU A 50 4.11 -5.77 19.25
C LEU A 50 4.11 -4.56 18.31
N SER A 51 5.28 -3.97 18.05
CA SER A 51 5.38 -2.94 17.02
C SER A 51 5.12 -3.52 15.64
N LEU A 52 4.45 -2.76 14.76
CA LEU A 52 4.09 -3.14 13.38
C LEU A 52 5.21 -3.86 12.60
N SER A 53 6.48 -3.46 12.79
CA SER A 53 7.63 -4.06 12.12
C SER A 53 7.87 -5.55 12.44
N TYR A 54 7.34 -6.06 13.56
CA TYR A 54 7.44 -7.48 13.92
C TYR A 54 6.56 -8.33 13.04
N TRP A 55 5.28 -8.00 12.89
CA TRP A 55 4.33 -8.86 12.17
C TRP A 55 4.04 -8.38 10.74
N SER A 56 4.35 -7.13 10.40
CA SER A 56 4.14 -6.53 9.07
C SER A 56 5.44 -6.06 8.40
N THR A 57 5.39 -5.76 7.11
CA THR A 57 6.53 -5.30 6.31
C THR A 57 6.25 -3.95 5.65
N TYR A 58 7.31 -3.23 5.31
CA TYR A 58 7.28 -2.01 4.52
C TYR A 58 8.14 -2.14 3.26
N GLY A 59 7.76 -1.38 2.22
CA GLY A 59 8.53 -1.28 0.98
C GLY A 59 8.50 -2.52 0.08
N GLY A 60 7.37 -3.20 -0.07
CA GLY A 60 7.19 -4.11 -1.22
C GLY A 60 6.91 -3.30 -2.50
N ASN A 61 5.97 -2.36 -2.38
CA ASN A 61 5.55 -1.48 -3.45
C ASN A 61 6.46 -0.26 -3.61
N THR A 62 6.72 0.14 -4.85
CA THR A 62 7.40 1.40 -5.17
C THR A 62 6.45 2.59 -5.08
N THR A 63 7.04 3.79 -5.00
CA THR A 63 6.37 5.06 -4.69
C THR A 63 4.97 5.22 -5.29
N CYS A 64 4.01 5.46 -4.41
CA CYS A 64 2.65 5.84 -4.76
C CYS A 64 2.02 6.44 -3.51
N ILE A 65 1.62 7.71 -3.59
CA ILE A 65 1.06 8.44 -2.45
C ILE A 65 -0.32 8.93 -2.81
N GLU A 66 -1.27 8.68 -1.92
CA GLU A 66 -2.60 9.27 -1.94
C GLU A 66 -2.65 10.45 -0.99
N ILE A 67 -3.17 11.57 -1.47
CA ILE A 67 -3.51 12.74 -0.65
C ILE A 67 -4.99 13.02 -0.83
N ARG A 68 -5.71 13.12 0.29
CA ARG A 68 -7.11 13.57 0.34
C ARG A 68 -7.22 14.88 1.12
N ASP A 69 -7.92 15.85 0.55
CA ASP A 69 -8.25 17.10 1.23
C ASP A 69 -9.51 16.93 2.13
N LYS A 70 -10.04 18.04 2.68
CA LYS A 70 -11.24 18.02 3.53
C LYS A 70 -12.54 17.71 2.78
N LYS A 71 -12.54 17.84 1.44
CA LYS A 71 -13.67 17.57 0.55
C LYS A 71 -13.51 16.23 -0.16
N ASP A 72 -12.54 15.41 0.27
CA ASP A 72 -12.18 14.12 -0.30
C ASP A 72 -11.66 14.17 -1.75
N ASN A 73 -11.21 15.35 -2.22
CA ASN A 73 -10.53 15.43 -3.52
C ASN A 73 -9.24 14.61 -3.49
N LEU A 74 -9.05 13.78 -4.53
CA LEU A 74 -7.91 12.88 -4.65
C LEU A 74 -6.76 13.51 -5.44
N VAL A 75 -5.58 13.51 -4.82
CA VAL A 75 -4.30 13.72 -5.52
C VAL A 75 -3.45 12.47 -5.36
N ILE A 76 -2.93 11.97 -6.47
CA ILE A 76 -2.02 10.84 -6.55
C ILE A 76 -0.64 11.38 -6.90
N ILE A 77 0.38 11.00 -6.12
CA ILE A 77 1.78 11.31 -6.44
C ILE A 77 2.48 10.01 -6.81
N ASP A 78 3.08 10.02 -8.01
CA ASP A 78 3.72 8.90 -8.69
C ASP A 78 2.79 7.71 -8.97
N GLY A 79 3.25 6.82 -9.84
CA GLY A 79 2.55 5.64 -10.34
C GLY A 79 3.41 4.39 -10.27
N GLY A 80 4.21 4.24 -9.20
CA GLY A 80 4.94 3.02 -8.91
C GLY A 80 4.01 1.84 -8.62
N THR A 81 4.53 0.67 -8.25
CA THR A 81 3.71 -0.54 -8.07
C THR A 81 2.64 -0.41 -6.98
N GLY A 82 2.76 0.56 -6.06
CA GLY A 82 1.72 0.87 -5.08
C GLY A 82 0.39 1.35 -5.69
N ILE A 83 0.41 1.83 -6.93
CA ILE A 83 -0.79 2.32 -7.64
C ILE A 83 -1.85 1.24 -7.81
N ARG A 84 -1.46 -0.03 -7.82
CA ARG A 84 -2.41 -1.15 -7.94
C ARG A 84 -3.29 -1.27 -6.70
N GLU A 85 -2.69 -1.16 -5.51
CA GLU A 85 -3.42 -1.23 -4.24
C GLU A 85 -4.28 0.01 -4.02
N LEU A 86 -3.77 1.20 -4.37
CA LEU A 86 -4.57 2.43 -4.41
C LEU A 86 -5.77 2.27 -5.35
N GLY A 87 -5.51 1.75 -6.55
CA GLY A 87 -6.54 1.50 -7.55
C GLY A 87 -7.68 0.63 -7.01
N ASN A 88 -7.36 -0.51 -6.42
CA ASN A 88 -8.37 -1.38 -5.80
C ASN A 88 -9.15 -0.66 -4.69
N SER A 89 -8.47 0.15 -3.87
CA SER A 89 -9.14 0.92 -2.81
C SER A 89 -10.19 1.88 -3.38
N ILE A 90 -9.83 2.68 -4.38
CA ILE A 90 -10.74 3.68 -4.94
C ILE A 90 -11.86 3.02 -5.77
N LEU A 91 -11.63 1.84 -6.35
CA LEU A 91 -12.70 1.03 -6.95
C LEU A 91 -13.79 0.70 -5.94
N HIS A 92 -13.40 0.21 -4.76
CA HIS A 92 -14.33 -0.11 -3.69
C HIS A 92 -15.06 1.14 -3.16
N GLU A 93 -14.49 2.33 -3.33
CA GLU A 93 -15.12 3.62 -3.01
C GLU A 93 -16.10 4.11 -4.10
N GLY A 94 -16.30 3.35 -5.18
CA GLY A 94 -17.22 3.72 -6.27
C GLY A 94 -16.65 4.78 -7.22
N PHE A 95 -15.32 4.91 -7.31
CA PHE A 95 -14.66 5.92 -8.16
C PHE A 95 -15.10 5.85 -9.63
N LEU A 96 -15.45 4.65 -10.12
CA LEU A 96 -15.92 4.41 -11.49
C LEU A 96 -17.40 4.71 -11.74
N GLU A 97 -18.19 5.00 -10.70
CA GLU A 97 -19.62 5.29 -10.83
C GLU A 97 -19.87 6.78 -11.19
N GLY A 98 -18.95 7.41 -11.91
CA GLY A 98 -19.01 8.83 -12.26
C GLY A 98 -18.68 9.81 -11.12
N LYS A 99 -18.22 9.29 -9.96
CA LYS A 99 -17.91 10.08 -8.76
C LYS A 99 -16.42 10.41 -8.63
N GLY A 100 -15.55 9.73 -9.36
CA GLY A 100 -14.10 9.83 -9.22
C GLY A 100 -13.46 10.96 -10.00
N LYS A 101 -12.83 11.91 -9.30
CA LYS A 101 -11.86 12.84 -9.90
C LYS A 101 -10.55 12.75 -9.14
N ALA A 102 -9.46 12.52 -9.86
CA ALA A 102 -8.11 12.48 -9.31
C ALA A 102 -7.18 13.39 -10.10
N LYS A 103 -6.33 14.13 -9.41
CA LYS A 103 -5.14 14.74 -10.01
C LYS A 103 -3.98 13.77 -9.87
N TRP A 104 -3.23 13.54 -10.93
CA TRP A 104 -2.07 12.67 -10.88
C TRP A 104 -0.80 13.44 -11.23
N ILE A 105 0.15 13.47 -10.30
CA ILE A 105 1.41 14.19 -10.44
C ILE A 105 2.53 13.16 -10.43
N PHE A 106 3.41 13.21 -11.43
CA PHE A 106 4.66 12.45 -11.41
C PHE A 106 5.78 13.37 -10.96
N THR A 107 6.55 12.94 -9.96
CA THR A 107 7.70 13.72 -9.49
C THR A 107 8.84 13.70 -10.51
N HIS A 108 9.06 12.56 -11.14
CA HIS A 108 10.00 12.32 -12.25
C HIS A 108 9.69 10.97 -12.91
N THR A 109 10.44 10.61 -13.96
CA THR A 109 10.13 9.46 -14.84
C THR A 109 11.07 8.28 -14.68
N HIS A 110 11.67 8.09 -13.49
CA HIS A 110 12.35 6.83 -13.20
C HIS A 110 11.36 5.66 -13.16
N TRP A 111 11.83 4.47 -13.51
CA TRP A 111 10.98 3.30 -13.71
C TRP A 111 10.12 2.98 -12.48
N ASP A 112 10.67 3.09 -11.28
CA ASP A 112 9.96 2.86 -10.02
C ASP A 112 8.82 3.84 -9.73
N HIS A 113 8.78 4.98 -10.44
CA HIS A 113 7.72 5.99 -10.36
C HIS A 113 6.60 5.79 -11.40
N ILE A 114 6.80 4.96 -12.43
CA ILE A 114 5.82 4.82 -13.53
C ILE A 114 5.45 3.37 -13.85
N GLN A 115 6.19 2.38 -13.34
CA GLN A 115 6.01 0.97 -13.71
C GLN A 115 4.64 0.39 -13.35
N GLY A 116 3.92 0.99 -12.40
CA GLY A 116 2.58 0.56 -12.02
C GLY A 116 1.47 1.11 -12.92
N VAL A 117 1.74 2.18 -13.68
CA VAL A 117 0.74 2.88 -14.51
C VAL A 117 -0.01 1.94 -15.46
N PRO A 118 0.66 1.03 -16.20
CA PRO A 118 -0.04 0.10 -17.12
C PRO A 118 -1.00 -0.88 -16.42
N PHE A 119 -0.86 -1.07 -15.11
CA PHE A 119 -1.65 -2.04 -14.33
C PHE A 119 -2.81 -1.38 -13.58
N LEU A 120 -3.02 -0.08 -13.77
CA LEU A 120 -4.16 0.63 -13.21
C LEU A 120 -5.37 0.49 -14.14
N PHE A 121 -6.44 -0.12 -13.62
CA PHE A 121 -7.69 -0.36 -14.36
C PHE A 121 -8.32 0.92 -14.96
N LEU A 122 -8.00 2.10 -14.43
CA LEU A 122 -8.50 3.39 -14.93
C LEU A 122 -8.14 3.65 -16.39
N PHE A 123 -7.02 3.08 -16.90
CA PHE A 123 -6.65 3.18 -18.32
C PHE A 123 -7.43 2.22 -19.23
N ILE A 124 -8.22 1.32 -18.66
CA ILE A 124 -9.01 0.34 -19.41
C ILE A 124 -10.44 0.86 -19.65
N LEU A 125 -10.85 1.93 -18.94
CA LEU A 125 -12.23 2.42 -18.97
C LEU A 125 -12.36 3.77 -19.72
N PRO A 126 -13.29 3.87 -20.68
CA PRO A 126 -13.36 4.98 -21.62
C PRO A 126 -13.75 6.35 -21.01
N GLU A 127 -14.29 6.38 -19.78
CA GLU A 127 -14.76 7.62 -19.14
C GLU A 127 -13.84 8.14 -18.02
N THR A 128 -12.63 7.58 -17.87
CA THR A 128 -11.68 8.11 -16.89
C THR A 128 -10.87 9.24 -17.50
N TYR A 129 -11.01 10.44 -16.93
CA TYR A 129 -10.19 11.59 -17.29
C TYR A 129 -9.03 11.76 -16.29
N LEU A 130 -7.81 11.59 -16.78
CA LEU A 130 -6.59 11.96 -16.06
C LEU A 130 -6.11 13.31 -16.59
N SER A 131 -6.12 14.33 -15.71
CA SER A 131 -5.45 15.60 -16.00
C SER A 131 -4.03 15.54 -15.44
N PHE A 132 -3.04 15.62 -16.33
CA PHE A 132 -1.62 15.73 -16.02
C PHE A 132 -1.20 17.20 -15.88
#